data_AF-A0A316L8G0-F1
#
_entry.id   AF-A0A316L8G0-F1
#
_cell.length_a   1.000
_cell.length_b   1.000
_cell.length_c   1.000
_cell.angle_alpha   90.00
_cell.angle_beta   90.00
_cell.angle_gamma   90.00
#
_symmetry.space_group_name_H-M   'P 1'
#
loop_
_entity.id
_entity.type
_entity.pdbx_description
1 polymer ?
#
loop_
_entity_poly.entity_id
_entity_poly.type
_entity_poly.pdbx_seq_one_letter_code
_entity_poly.pdbx_strand_id
1 'polypeptide(L)'
;MNNMKDFKRIIMLVLISLLILVLLIISYALYYKSNLFLNISDITVVKVNDDKTSFNINIKGNSNETFKCIAYNDISNVEDSSNNDSCTLTLNINKDYKIYLKNDHRKTKEVNLTDYVDNILSFNFEEDIIYMVLGDEKSLKYDELVIDKNKKLSKITSSNENIVSISDGTMKANSSGECEIKTGNKSIKIIVTDIIEKPTYHEQKKEIVPCNQYNKSEAELLDKLLAFKINESGYQTRAGAVEAARFLTLEFKYRIPYFYENGRVHPSGVHFADGEGRYYKVGLYLDDSKKDDIIASYRGPVIWGCPLTNLEPAPEYGYIVGAKKPNGLDCSGFISWALKNAGFDPGDIGAGDSAYPYQMTKLGEFVSLTPELIKSGKIRTGDLINYWGHIGMIIGIDEDNIYVAESLPNLGGAVAKRYSKTNIRNTFTHVVLMDKYYEKDGNLTDMWS
;
A
#
# COMPACT_ATOMS: atom_id res chain seq x y z
N MET A 1 -35.84 -11.60 -101.95
CA MET A 1 -36.25 -11.19 -100.59
C MET A 1 -35.71 -12.09 -99.45
N ASN A 2 -34.79 -13.04 -99.70
CA ASN A 2 -34.20 -13.90 -98.65
C ASN A 2 -32.88 -13.37 -98.04
N ASN A 3 -32.02 -12.68 -98.80
CA ASN A 3 -30.73 -12.17 -98.28
C ASN A 3 -30.85 -11.12 -97.15
N MET A 4 -31.95 -10.37 -97.06
CA MET A 4 -32.15 -9.37 -95.99
C MET A 4 -32.52 -9.98 -94.63
N LYS A 5 -33.14 -11.17 -94.60
CA LYS A 5 -33.47 -11.88 -93.36
C LYS A 5 -32.21 -12.51 -92.75
N ASP A 6 -31.36 -13.07 -93.59
CA ASP A 6 -30.09 -13.66 -93.14
C ASP A 6 -29.10 -12.58 -92.68
N PHE A 7 -29.06 -11.41 -93.33
CA PHE A 7 -28.25 -10.27 -92.88
C PHE A 7 -28.69 -9.72 -91.52
N LYS A 8 -30.00 -9.60 -91.27
CA LYS A 8 -30.54 -9.21 -89.94
C LYS A 8 -30.25 -10.25 -88.86
N ARG A 9 -30.30 -11.56 -89.19
CA ARG A 9 -29.92 -12.65 -88.27
C ARG A 9 -28.44 -12.61 -87.93
N ILE A 10 -27.57 -12.37 -88.91
CA ILE A 10 -26.13 -12.23 -88.70
C ILE A 10 -25.83 -11.02 -87.81
N ILE A 11 -26.42 -9.86 -88.07
CA ILE A 11 -26.25 -8.66 -87.21
C ILE A 11 -26.74 -8.93 -85.79
N MET A 12 -27.88 -9.60 -85.62
CA MET A 12 -28.40 -9.92 -84.28
C MET A 12 -27.46 -10.89 -83.53
N LEU A 13 -26.90 -11.90 -84.20
CA LEU A 13 -25.92 -12.82 -83.61
C LEU A 13 -24.61 -12.11 -83.24
N VAL A 14 -24.15 -11.15 -84.06
CA VAL A 14 -22.97 -10.33 -83.74
C VAL A 14 -23.24 -9.42 -82.53
N LEU A 15 -24.42 -8.82 -82.42
CA LEU A 15 -24.78 -8.00 -81.26
C LEU A 15 -24.91 -8.83 -79.97
N ILE A 16 -25.49 -10.03 -80.05
CA ILE A 16 -25.60 -10.94 -78.90
C ILE A 16 -24.21 -11.41 -78.45
N SER A 17 -23.33 -11.76 -79.38
CA SER A 17 -21.94 -12.16 -79.04
C SER A 17 -21.13 -11.00 -78.44
N LEU A 18 -21.30 -9.77 -78.94
CA LEU A 18 -20.72 -8.58 -78.33
C LEU A 18 -21.24 -8.33 -76.91
N LEU A 19 -22.55 -8.49 -76.69
CA LEU A 19 -23.15 -8.33 -75.36
C LEU A 19 -22.62 -9.37 -74.36
N ILE A 20 -22.49 -10.63 -74.79
CA ILE A 20 -21.90 -11.70 -73.96
C ILE A 20 -20.44 -11.38 -73.62
N LEU A 21 -19.65 -10.89 -74.60
CA LEU A 21 -18.27 -10.50 -74.37
C LEU A 21 -18.16 -9.34 -73.35
N VAL A 22 -19.02 -8.33 -73.46
CA VAL A 22 -19.08 -7.22 -72.49
C VAL A 22 -19.47 -7.71 -71.11
N LEU A 23 -20.44 -8.62 -70.98
CA LEU A 23 -20.85 -9.21 -69.71
C LEU A 23 -19.72 -10.05 -69.09
N LEU A 24 -18.95 -10.80 -69.88
CA LEU A 24 -17.78 -11.54 -69.42
C LEU A 24 -16.66 -10.60 -68.95
N ILE A 25 -16.43 -9.48 -69.65
CA ILE A 25 -15.44 -8.47 -69.22
C ILE A 25 -15.88 -7.80 -67.92
N ILE A 26 -17.18 -7.48 -67.76
CA ILE A 26 -17.71 -6.91 -66.53
C ILE A 26 -17.63 -7.92 -65.38
N SER A 27 -17.98 -9.20 -65.60
CA SER A 27 -17.87 -10.22 -64.55
C SER A 27 -16.42 -10.47 -64.17
N TYR A 28 -15.51 -10.49 -65.13
CA TYR A 28 -14.06 -10.58 -64.90
C TYR A 28 -13.55 -9.35 -64.15
N ALA A 29 -13.97 -8.15 -64.51
CA ALA A 29 -13.60 -6.92 -63.82
C ALA A 29 -14.16 -6.86 -62.39
N LEU A 30 -15.38 -7.35 -62.15
CA LEU A 30 -15.99 -7.44 -60.82
C LEU A 30 -15.31 -8.51 -59.95
N TYR A 31 -15.01 -9.69 -60.52
CA TYR A 31 -14.25 -10.75 -59.87
C TYR A 31 -12.84 -10.29 -59.50
N TYR A 32 -12.16 -9.60 -60.42
CA TYR A 32 -10.86 -8.99 -60.18
C TYR A 32 -10.98 -7.91 -59.09
N LYS A 33 -11.97 -7.01 -59.19
CA LYS A 33 -12.21 -5.97 -58.18
C LYS A 33 -12.51 -6.53 -56.79
N SER A 34 -13.31 -7.60 -56.65
CA SER A 34 -13.63 -8.20 -55.34
C SER A 34 -12.43 -8.93 -54.74
N ASN A 35 -11.55 -9.50 -55.55
CA ASN A 35 -10.35 -10.23 -55.10
C ASN A 35 -9.11 -9.35 -54.92
N LEU A 36 -9.18 -8.05 -55.19
CA LEU A 36 -8.04 -7.14 -55.17
C LEU A 36 -7.85 -6.35 -53.87
N PHE A 37 -8.79 -6.35 -52.92
CA PHE A 37 -8.64 -5.49 -51.74
C PHE A 37 -7.74 -6.16 -50.71
N LEU A 38 -6.56 -5.59 -50.44
CA LEU A 38 -5.76 -5.87 -49.25
C LEU A 38 -5.97 -4.71 -48.29
N ASN A 39 -6.57 -4.98 -47.13
CA ASN A 39 -6.79 -4.01 -46.07
C ASN A 39 -6.66 -4.69 -44.70
N ILE A 40 -6.25 -3.93 -43.70
CA ILE A 40 -6.32 -4.35 -42.29
C ILE A 40 -7.79 -4.32 -41.88
N SER A 41 -8.33 -5.47 -41.48
CA SER A 41 -9.70 -5.59 -41.00
C SER A 41 -9.79 -5.44 -39.48
N ASP A 42 -8.81 -5.97 -38.75
CA ASP A 42 -8.79 -5.95 -37.29
C ASP A 42 -7.37 -6.13 -36.75
N ILE A 43 -7.10 -5.58 -35.57
CA ILE A 43 -5.87 -5.81 -34.81
C ILE A 43 -6.27 -6.00 -33.36
N THR A 44 -5.85 -7.11 -32.76
CA THR A 44 -6.17 -7.46 -31.37
C THR A 44 -4.93 -7.89 -30.61
N VAL A 45 -4.88 -7.58 -29.31
CA VAL A 45 -3.87 -8.15 -28.40
C VAL A 45 -4.30 -9.57 -28.04
N VAL A 46 -3.40 -10.53 -28.25
CA VAL A 46 -3.63 -11.95 -27.94
C VAL A 46 -3.25 -12.24 -26.49
N LYS A 47 -2.04 -11.84 -26.09
CA LYS A 47 -1.54 -12.00 -24.73
C LYS A 47 -0.34 -11.09 -24.48
N VAL A 48 -0.12 -10.73 -23.22
CA VAL A 48 1.15 -10.21 -22.72
C VAL A 48 2.01 -11.41 -22.31
N ASN A 49 3.30 -11.38 -22.63
CA ASN A 49 4.22 -12.46 -22.25
C ASN A 49 4.61 -12.34 -20.77
N ASP A 50 4.98 -13.46 -20.15
CA ASP A 50 5.18 -13.57 -18.69
C ASP A 50 6.28 -12.64 -18.15
N ASP A 51 7.26 -12.30 -18.99
CA ASP A 51 8.35 -11.38 -18.66
C ASP A 51 7.92 -9.90 -18.62
N LYS A 52 6.69 -9.58 -19.04
CA LYS A 52 6.15 -8.22 -19.19
C LYS A 52 7.02 -7.29 -20.06
N THR A 53 7.86 -7.84 -20.94
CA THR A 53 8.69 -7.05 -21.87
C THR A 53 8.14 -7.06 -23.28
N SER A 54 7.26 -8.00 -23.59
CA SER A 54 6.69 -8.20 -24.92
C SER A 54 5.25 -8.67 -24.87
N PHE A 55 4.55 -8.52 -25.99
CA PHE A 55 3.16 -8.92 -26.16
C PHE A 55 2.90 -9.39 -27.59
N ASN A 56 1.91 -10.27 -27.73
CA ASN A 56 1.51 -10.82 -29.01
C ASN A 56 0.28 -10.08 -29.53
N ILE A 57 0.32 -9.65 -30.78
CA ILE A 57 -0.84 -9.12 -31.50
C ILE A 57 -1.22 -10.06 -32.63
N ASN A 58 -2.51 -10.09 -32.96
CA ASN A 58 -3.03 -10.74 -34.14
C ASN A 58 -3.58 -9.68 -35.09
N ILE A 59 -3.10 -9.67 -36.33
CA ILE A 59 -3.51 -8.74 -37.37
C ILE A 59 -4.28 -9.53 -38.41
N LYS A 60 -5.55 -9.17 -38.64
CA LYS A 60 -6.36 -9.76 -39.70
C LYS A 60 -6.35 -8.87 -40.93
N GLY A 61 -6.16 -9.50 -42.08
CA GLY A 61 -6.30 -8.87 -43.39
C GLY A 61 -7.51 -9.44 -44.11
N ASN A 62 -8.17 -8.62 -44.92
CA ASN A 62 -9.08 -9.14 -45.93
C ASN A 62 -8.25 -9.30 -47.21
N SER A 63 -7.90 -10.53 -47.59
CA SER A 63 -7.15 -10.86 -48.81
C SER A 63 -7.36 -12.33 -49.16
N ASN A 64 -7.45 -12.67 -50.44
CA ASN A 64 -7.47 -14.07 -50.91
C ASN A 64 -6.05 -14.60 -51.24
N GLU A 65 -5.04 -13.72 -51.17
CA GLU A 65 -3.63 -14.05 -51.37
C GLU A 65 -2.88 -13.94 -50.05
N THR A 66 -1.79 -14.71 -49.93
CA THR A 66 -0.86 -14.58 -48.82
C THR A 66 -0.25 -13.18 -48.78
N PHE A 67 -0.18 -12.60 -47.59
CA PHE A 67 0.42 -11.30 -47.33
C PHE A 67 1.36 -11.40 -46.13
N LYS A 68 2.19 -10.39 -45.94
CA LYS A 68 2.99 -10.20 -44.73
C LYS A 68 2.36 -9.10 -43.88
N CYS A 69 2.35 -9.31 -42.58
CA CYS A 69 2.10 -8.27 -41.60
C CYS A 69 3.44 -7.69 -41.16
N ILE A 70 3.60 -6.37 -41.23
CA ILE A 70 4.79 -5.67 -40.78
C ILE A 70 4.38 -4.72 -39.66
N ALA A 71 5.11 -4.78 -38.55
CA ALA A 71 5.01 -3.82 -37.46
C ALA A 71 6.40 -3.26 -37.17
N TYR A 72 6.53 -1.93 -37.18
CA TYR A 72 7.82 -1.29 -36.98
C TYR A 72 7.73 0.03 -36.23
N ASN A 73 8.83 0.40 -35.59
CA ASN A 73 9.10 1.72 -35.05
C ASN A 73 10.60 2.03 -35.21
N ASP A 74 11.11 3.06 -34.53
CA ASP A 74 12.51 3.48 -34.66
C ASP A 74 13.51 2.49 -34.00
N ILE A 75 13.02 1.49 -33.26
CA ILE A 75 13.79 0.57 -32.43
C ILE A 75 13.69 -0.87 -32.96
N SER A 76 12.50 -1.29 -33.40
CA SER A 76 12.20 -2.65 -33.82
C SER A 76 11.45 -2.70 -35.13
N ASN A 77 11.67 -3.77 -35.89
CA ASN A 77 10.94 -4.11 -37.10
C ASN A 77 10.68 -5.62 -37.09
N VAL A 78 9.41 -6.00 -37.09
CA VAL A 78 8.96 -7.39 -36.99
C VAL A 78 8.00 -7.66 -38.13
N GLU A 79 8.18 -8.78 -38.81
CA GLU A 79 7.28 -9.24 -39.87
C GLU A 79 6.98 -10.73 -39.75
N ASP A 80 5.78 -11.12 -40.18
CA ASP A 80 5.39 -12.52 -40.34
C ASP A 80 4.43 -12.68 -41.52
N SER A 81 4.36 -13.90 -42.06
CA SER A 81 3.49 -14.24 -43.18
C SER A 81 2.10 -14.65 -42.70
N SER A 82 1.07 -14.31 -43.47
CA SER A 82 -0.31 -14.61 -43.13
C SER A 82 -0.60 -16.12 -43.16
N ASN A 83 -1.27 -16.62 -42.14
CA ASN A 83 -1.88 -17.94 -42.06
C ASN A 83 -3.38 -17.77 -41.79
N ASN A 84 -4.24 -18.33 -42.65
CA ASN A 84 -5.70 -18.15 -42.58
C ASN A 84 -6.12 -16.68 -42.40
N ASP A 85 -5.69 -15.82 -43.32
CA ASP A 85 -6.02 -14.38 -43.38
C ASP A 85 -5.55 -13.55 -42.17
N SER A 86 -4.61 -14.07 -41.39
CA SER A 86 -4.08 -13.38 -40.20
C SER A 86 -2.60 -13.61 -39.98
N CYS A 87 -1.90 -12.69 -39.35
CA CYS A 87 -0.54 -12.93 -38.84
C CYS A 87 -0.47 -12.59 -37.35
N THR A 88 0.34 -13.37 -36.62
CA THR A 88 0.62 -13.11 -35.21
C THR A 88 2.03 -12.56 -35.09
N LEU A 89 2.18 -11.36 -34.51
CA LEU A 89 3.49 -10.75 -34.27
C LEU A 89 3.75 -10.65 -32.77
N THR A 90 4.98 -10.92 -32.35
CA THR A 90 5.47 -10.62 -31.00
C THR A 90 6.22 -9.30 -31.01
N LEU A 91 5.75 -8.32 -30.23
CA LEU A 91 6.28 -6.97 -30.17
C LEU A 91 6.84 -6.66 -28.79
N ASN A 92 7.96 -5.95 -28.75
CA ASN A 92 8.54 -5.45 -27.50
C ASN A 92 7.81 -4.19 -27.04
N ILE A 93 7.65 -4.05 -25.72
CA ILE A 93 7.03 -2.89 -25.08
C ILE A 93 8.08 -1.78 -24.99
N ASN A 94 8.00 -0.81 -25.88
CA ASN A 94 8.96 0.30 -25.94
C ASN A 94 8.34 1.60 -26.44
N LYS A 95 7.65 1.54 -27.57
CA LYS A 95 7.02 2.65 -28.27
C LYS A 95 5.92 2.09 -29.16
N ASP A 96 4.95 2.93 -29.50
CA ASP A 96 3.91 2.56 -30.45
C ASP A 96 4.49 2.15 -31.81
N TYR A 97 3.76 1.28 -32.51
CA TYR A 97 4.17 0.66 -33.77
C TYR A 97 3.33 1.16 -34.92
N LYS A 98 3.99 1.43 -36.05
CA LYS A 98 3.31 1.53 -37.34
C LYS A 98 3.12 0.15 -37.92
N ILE A 99 1.91 -0.11 -38.40
CA ILE A 99 1.50 -1.40 -38.95
C ILE A 99 1.03 -1.22 -40.39
N TYR A 100 1.45 -2.12 -41.27
CA TYR A 100 0.88 -2.26 -42.61
C TYR A 100 0.95 -3.71 -43.10
N LEU A 101 0.09 -4.05 -44.06
CA LEU A 101 0.14 -5.32 -44.79
C LEU A 101 0.81 -5.12 -46.14
N LYS A 102 1.56 -6.12 -46.60
CA LYS A 102 2.19 -6.12 -47.92
C LYS A 102 2.09 -7.50 -48.57
N ASN A 103 1.80 -7.53 -49.87
CA ASN A 103 2.03 -8.70 -50.72
C ASN A 103 2.92 -8.30 -51.91
N ASP A 104 3.09 -9.18 -52.89
CA ASP A 104 3.97 -8.93 -54.05
C ASP A 104 3.52 -7.74 -54.91
N HIS A 105 2.28 -7.29 -54.77
CA HIS A 105 1.68 -6.27 -55.63
C HIS A 105 1.26 -4.99 -54.90
N ARG A 106 1.07 -5.04 -53.57
CA ARG A 106 0.38 -3.98 -52.81
C ARG A 106 0.97 -3.79 -51.42
N LYS A 107 0.81 -2.57 -50.92
CA LYS A 107 1.06 -2.16 -49.53
C LYS A 107 -0.17 -1.40 -49.02
N THR A 108 -0.66 -1.72 -47.84
CA THR A 108 -1.73 -0.92 -47.21
C THR A 108 -1.20 0.42 -46.74
N LYS A 109 -2.11 1.34 -46.38
CA LYS A 109 -1.72 2.52 -45.60
C LYS A 109 -1.15 2.06 -44.25
N GLU A 110 -0.23 2.84 -43.74
CA GLU A 110 0.31 2.67 -42.39
C GLU A 110 -0.69 3.20 -41.38
N VAL A 111 -0.91 2.43 -40.32
CA VAL A 111 -1.76 2.79 -39.18
C VAL A 111 -0.95 2.63 -37.90
N ASN A 112 -1.33 3.34 -36.84
CA ASN A 112 -0.69 3.09 -35.55
C ASN A 112 -1.39 1.93 -34.82
N LEU A 113 -0.63 1.14 -34.08
CA LEU A 113 -1.17 0.02 -33.32
C LEU A 113 -2.19 0.50 -32.28
N THR A 114 -1.88 1.54 -31.51
CA THR A 114 -2.79 2.07 -30.48
C THR A 114 -4.05 2.74 -31.04
N ASP A 115 -4.20 2.86 -32.36
CA ASP A 115 -5.46 3.29 -32.97
C ASP A 115 -6.48 2.14 -33.02
N TYR A 116 -6.02 0.89 -32.86
CA TYR A 116 -6.83 -0.33 -32.90
C TYR A 116 -6.90 -1.06 -31.56
N VAL A 117 -5.84 -0.99 -30.76
CA VAL A 117 -5.78 -1.62 -29.44
C VAL A 117 -5.57 -0.58 -28.34
N ASP A 118 -6.03 -0.88 -27.12
CA ASP A 118 -5.76 -0.01 -25.98
C ASP A 118 -4.23 0.08 -25.76
N ASN A 119 -3.75 1.28 -25.43
CA ASN A 119 -2.36 1.50 -25.04
C ASN A 119 -2.02 0.74 -23.75
N ILE A 120 -3.01 0.50 -22.89
CA ILE A 120 -2.84 -0.16 -21.60
C ILE A 120 -3.01 -1.68 -21.77
N LEU A 121 -1.91 -2.41 -21.58
CA LEU A 121 -1.88 -3.87 -21.66
C LEU A 121 -2.28 -4.53 -20.34
N SER A 122 -1.92 -3.92 -19.21
CA SER A 122 -2.33 -4.38 -17.88
C SER A 122 -2.30 -3.27 -16.86
N PHE A 123 -3.20 -3.33 -15.89
CA PHE A 123 -3.24 -2.43 -14.74
C PHE A 123 -3.60 -3.23 -13.48
N ASN A 124 -2.83 -3.06 -12.40
CA ASN A 124 -3.15 -3.60 -11.08
C ASN A 124 -2.81 -2.57 -10.00
N PHE A 125 -3.73 -2.38 -9.05
CA PHE A 125 -3.41 -1.67 -7.82
C PHE A 125 -2.50 -2.53 -6.95
N GLU A 126 -1.62 -1.91 -6.17
CA GLU A 126 -0.76 -2.65 -5.23
C GLU A 126 -1.53 -3.17 -4.01
N GLU A 127 -2.61 -2.48 -3.63
CA GLU A 127 -3.40 -2.74 -2.42
C GLU A 127 -4.87 -2.95 -2.78
N ASP A 128 -5.54 -3.88 -2.10
CA ASP A 128 -6.99 -4.10 -2.26
C ASP A 128 -7.84 -3.08 -1.47
N ILE A 129 -7.31 -2.63 -0.32
CA ILE A 129 -7.96 -1.68 0.59
C ILE A 129 -6.93 -0.66 1.07
N ILE A 130 -7.28 0.62 0.99
CA ILE A 130 -6.47 1.71 1.51
C ILE A 130 -7.25 2.41 2.63
N TYR A 131 -6.60 2.58 3.78
CA TYR A 131 -7.13 3.38 4.87
C TYR A 131 -6.50 4.77 4.82
N MET A 132 -7.31 5.82 5.02
CA MET A 132 -6.86 7.21 5.05
C MET A 132 -7.46 7.93 6.25
N VAL A 133 -6.68 8.84 6.84
CA VAL A 133 -7.18 9.77 7.84
C VAL A 133 -7.79 10.98 7.14
N LEU A 134 -8.83 11.56 7.73
CA LEU A 134 -9.46 12.76 7.18
C LEU A 134 -8.44 13.87 6.93
N GLY A 135 -8.44 14.40 5.71
CA GLY A 135 -7.50 15.42 5.24
C GLY A 135 -6.17 14.87 4.72
N ASP A 136 -5.91 13.57 4.78
CA ASP A 136 -4.70 12.95 4.22
C ASP A 136 -4.60 13.16 2.70
N GLU A 137 -3.36 13.28 2.24
CA GLU A 137 -3.01 13.21 0.82
C GLU A 137 -2.04 12.04 0.63
N LYS A 138 -2.33 11.18 -0.34
CA LYS A 138 -1.58 9.94 -0.55
C LYS A 138 -1.47 9.60 -2.02
N SER A 139 -0.26 9.33 -2.47
CA SER A 139 -0.04 8.81 -3.83
C SER A 139 -0.60 7.41 -3.94
N LEU A 140 -1.43 7.21 -4.95
CA LEU A 140 -1.97 5.90 -5.33
C LEU A 140 -0.86 5.08 -5.98
N LYS A 141 -0.59 3.91 -5.41
CA LYS A 141 0.39 2.98 -5.96
C LYS A 141 -0.28 1.93 -6.83
N TYR A 142 0.25 1.76 -8.03
CA TYR A 142 -0.26 0.83 -9.03
C TYR A 142 0.82 0.45 -10.03
N ASP A 143 0.70 -0.76 -10.57
CA ASP A 143 1.47 -1.25 -11.69
C ASP A 143 0.67 -1.08 -12.98
N GLU A 144 1.21 -0.31 -13.92
CA GLU A 144 0.64 -0.12 -15.25
C GLU A 144 1.66 -0.52 -16.32
N LEU A 145 1.21 -1.35 -17.26
CA LEU A 145 1.98 -1.76 -18.44
C LEU A 145 1.34 -1.16 -19.68
N VAL A 146 2.07 -0.26 -20.36
CA VAL A 146 1.59 0.43 -21.55
C VAL A 146 2.51 0.18 -22.75
N ILE A 147 1.94 0.16 -23.96
CA ILE A 147 2.69 0.01 -25.22
C ILE A 147 3.62 1.22 -25.44
N ASP A 148 3.11 2.44 -25.23
CA ASP A 148 3.85 3.69 -25.33
C ASP A 148 3.58 4.60 -24.12
N LYS A 149 4.64 4.92 -23.38
CA LYS A 149 4.58 5.78 -22.18
C LYS A 149 4.23 7.23 -22.48
N ASN A 150 4.39 7.69 -23.73
CA ASN A 150 4.07 9.06 -24.12
C ASN A 150 2.60 9.22 -24.54
N LYS A 151 1.82 8.14 -24.52
CA LYS A 151 0.41 8.13 -24.87
C LYS A 151 -0.47 8.09 -23.62
N LYS A 152 -1.78 8.21 -23.85
CA LYS A 152 -2.82 8.25 -22.81
C LYS A 152 -2.65 7.08 -21.82
N LEU A 153 -2.64 7.43 -20.53
CA LEU A 153 -2.61 6.50 -19.39
C LEU A 153 -4.03 6.16 -18.92
N SER A 154 -4.13 5.18 -18.02
CA SER A 154 -5.38 4.78 -17.38
C SER A 154 -6.10 5.97 -16.76
N LYS A 155 -7.40 6.13 -17.10
CA LYS A 155 -8.25 7.10 -16.43
C LYS A 155 -8.70 6.53 -15.09
N ILE A 156 -8.13 7.05 -14.01
CA ILE A 156 -8.49 6.70 -12.65
C ILE A 156 -9.51 7.70 -12.11
N THR A 157 -10.58 7.21 -11.47
CA THR A 157 -11.68 8.04 -10.94
C THR A 157 -12.15 7.55 -9.57
N SER A 158 -12.66 8.44 -8.73
CA SER A 158 -13.36 8.06 -7.50
C SER A 158 -14.84 7.78 -7.76
N SER A 159 -15.40 6.80 -7.06
CA SER A 159 -16.85 6.57 -7.03
C SER A 159 -17.59 7.67 -6.25
N ASN A 160 -16.89 8.41 -5.40
CA ASN A 160 -17.45 9.51 -4.63
C ASN A 160 -16.35 10.56 -4.31
N GLU A 161 -16.25 11.57 -5.17
CA GLU A 161 -15.28 12.68 -5.06
C GLU A 161 -15.46 13.52 -3.78
N ASN A 162 -16.65 13.48 -3.15
CA ASN A 162 -16.88 14.14 -1.86
C ASN A 162 -16.14 13.43 -0.71
N ILE A 163 -15.89 12.13 -0.82
CA ILE A 163 -15.18 11.33 0.18
C ILE A 163 -13.68 11.32 -0.14
N VAL A 164 -13.31 10.92 -1.35
CA VAL A 164 -11.93 10.97 -1.84
C VAL A 164 -11.92 11.55 -3.23
N SER A 165 -11.13 12.62 -3.43
CA SER A 165 -10.84 13.14 -4.76
C SER A 165 -9.49 12.67 -5.26
N ILE A 166 -9.35 12.46 -6.57
CA ILE A 166 -8.09 12.04 -7.19
C ILE A 166 -7.63 13.02 -8.27
N SER A 167 -6.38 13.49 -8.17
CA SER A 167 -5.71 14.32 -9.17
C SER A 167 -4.28 13.85 -9.37
N ASP A 168 -3.87 13.63 -10.61
CA ASP A 168 -2.49 13.23 -10.96
C ASP A 168 -1.94 12.05 -10.14
N GLY A 169 -2.77 11.03 -9.93
CA GLY A 169 -2.41 9.84 -9.14
C GLY A 169 -2.33 10.09 -7.63
N THR A 170 -2.68 11.28 -7.14
CA THR A 170 -2.73 11.60 -5.71
C THR A 170 -4.18 11.65 -5.24
N MET A 171 -4.47 10.86 -4.20
CA MET A 171 -5.77 10.83 -3.52
C MET A 171 -5.76 11.83 -2.37
N LYS A 172 -6.90 12.51 -2.17
CA LYS A 172 -7.14 13.41 -1.05
C LYS A 172 -8.41 13.01 -0.32
N ALA A 173 -8.31 12.78 0.99
CA ALA A 173 -9.42 12.44 1.86
C ALA A 173 -10.20 13.68 2.28
N ASN A 174 -11.40 13.86 1.72
CA ASN A 174 -12.24 15.05 1.90
C ASN A 174 -13.30 14.89 3.00
N SER A 175 -13.85 13.68 3.20
CA SER A 175 -14.81 13.39 4.27
C SER A 175 -14.73 11.92 4.72
N SER A 176 -15.04 11.63 5.99
CA SER A 176 -15.15 10.25 6.48
C SER A 176 -16.20 9.45 5.69
N GLY A 177 -15.93 8.18 5.45
CA GLY A 177 -16.80 7.28 4.70
C GLY A 177 -16.02 6.28 3.85
N GLU A 178 -16.75 5.49 3.08
CA GLU A 178 -16.17 4.50 2.17
C GLU A 178 -16.44 4.88 0.72
N CYS A 179 -15.45 4.70 -0.15
CA CYS A 179 -15.62 4.84 -1.59
C CYS A 179 -14.72 3.85 -2.33
N GLU A 180 -14.81 3.84 -3.66
CA GLU A 180 -13.96 3.01 -4.51
C GLU A 180 -13.16 3.89 -5.47
N ILE A 181 -11.87 3.57 -5.66
CA ILE A 181 -11.09 4.10 -6.78
C ILE A 181 -11.16 3.10 -7.92
N LYS A 182 -11.46 3.58 -9.13
CA LYS A 182 -11.77 2.75 -10.31
C LYS A 182 -10.89 3.09 -11.49
N THR A 183 -10.53 2.06 -12.25
CA THR A 183 -9.94 2.16 -13.58
C THR A 183 -10.41 0.99 -14.43
N GLY A 184 -11.09 1.28 -15.55
CA GLY A 184 -11.72 0.25 -16.37
C GLY A 184 -12.64 -0.66 -15.55
N ASN A 185 -12.31 -1.95 -15.49
CA ASN A 185 -13.03 -2.98 -14.72
C ASN A 185 -12.41 -3.30 -13.34
N LYS A 186 -11.34 -2.60 -12.94
CA LYS A 186 -10.66 -2.76 -11.65
C LYS A 186 -11.15 -1.71 -10.67
N SER A 187 -11.25 -2.09 -9.40
CA SER A 187 -11.58 -1.19 -8.30
C SER A 187 -10.90 -1.60 -7.01
N ILE A 188 -10.58 -0.63 -6.16
CA ILE A 188 -10.10 -0.84 -4.79
C ILE A 188 -10.95 -0.06 -3.81
N LYS A 189 -11.05 -0.57 -2.58
CA LYS A 189 -11.84 0.08 -1.52
C LYS A 189 -10.97 1.11 -0.81
N ILE A 190 -11.51 2.32 -0.60
CA ILE A 190 -10.91 3.33 0.27
C ILE A 190 -11.81 3.54 1.48
N ILE A 191 -11.21 3.56 2.67
CA ILE A 191 -11.89 3.84 3.93
C ILE A 191 -11.26 5.11 4.50
N VAL A 192 -12.00 6.20 4.49
CA VAL A 192 -11.62 7.46 5.13
C VAL A 192 -12.24 7.51 6.52
N THR A 193 -11.43 7.83 7.51
CA THR A 193 -11.88 7.91 8.90
C THR A 193 -11.27 9.09 9.62
N ASP A 194 -11.98 9.54 10.64
CA ASP A 194 -11.54 10.55 11.57
C ASP A 194 -11.35 9.97 12.97
N ILE A 195 -11.37 8.65 13.19
CA ILE A 195 -11.22 8.06 14.53
C ILE A 195 -9.79 8.17 15.09
N ILE A 196 -8.82 8.42 14.21
CA ILE A 196 -7.45 8.83 14.53
C ILE A 196 -7.17 10.21 13.90
N GLU A 197 -6.08 10.83 14.32
CA GLU A 197 -5.57 12.10 13.81
C GLU A 197 -4.35 11.84 12.92
N LYS A 198 -4.01 12.83 12.08
CA LYS A 198 -2.68 12.87 11.47
C LYS A 198 -1.60 12.89 12.55
N PRO A 199 -0.42 12.30 12.32
CA PRO A 199 0.69 12.34 13.26
C PRO A 199 0.99 13.76 13.72
N THR A 200 0.64 14.08 14.96
CA THR A 200 0.76 15.43 15.50
C THR A 200 1.34 15.37 16.91
N TYR A 201 2.41 16.12 17.15
CA TYR A 201 2.92 16.31 18.49
C TYR A 201 2.09 17.34 19.25
N HIS A 202 1.61 16.94 20.42
CA HIS A 202 0.87 17.80 21.33
C HIS A 202 1.70 18.07 22.59
N GLU A 203 2.00 19.34 22.87
CA GLU A 203 2.69 19.71 24.13
C GLU A 203 1.81 19.40 25.35
N GLN A 204 0.50 19.61 25.19
CA GLN A 204 -0.51 19.24 26.18
C GLN A 204 -0.87 17.77 26.02
N LYS A 205 -1.01 17.09 27.15
CA LYS A 205 -1.34 15.66 27.15
C LYS A 205 -2.78 15.46 26.67
N LYS A 206 -2.98 14.54 25.72
CA LYS A 206 -4.32 14.07 25.32
C LYS A 206 -5.10 13.54 26.53
N GLU A 207 -6.42 13.56 26.44
CA GLU A 207 -7.29 12.95 27.46
C GLU A 207 -7.04 11.44 27.56
N ILE A 208 -7.24 10.89 28.76
CA ILE A 208 -7.17 9.44 28.96
C ILE A 208 -8.35 8.79 28.23
N VAL A 209 -8.10 7.69 27.51
CA VAL A 209 -9.18 6.95 26.84
C VAL A 209 -10.27 6.56 27.84
N PRO A 210 -11.53 6.99 27.64
CA PRO A 210 -12.63 6.58 28.50
C PRO A 210 -12.89 5.08 28.43
N CYS A 211 -13.42 4.51 29.52
CA CYS A 211 -13.89 3.13 29.52
C CYS A 211 -15.02 2.95 28.48
N ASN A 212 -14.94 1.91 27.66
CA ASN A 212 -15.89 1.63 26.57
C ASN A 212 -16.03 2.81 25.58
N GLN A 213 -14.94 3.54 25.34
CA GLN A 213 -14.93 4.65 24.39
C GLN A 213 -15.24 4.22 22.95
N TYR A 214 -14.82 3.01 22.59
CA TYR A 214 -14.98 2.46 21.24
C TYR A 214 -15.89 1.23 21.30
N ASN A 215 -16.79 1.12 20.32
CA ASN A 215 -17.50 -0.13 20.10
C ASN A 215 -16.63 -1.12 19.32
N LYS A 216 -17.07 -2.38 19.24
CA LYS A 216 -16.36 -3.46 18.54
C LYS A 216 -15.92 -3.10 17.12
N SER A 217 -16.79 -2.51 16.30
CA SER A 217 -16.47 -2.16 14.91
C SER A 217 -15.39 -1.07 14.82
N GLU A 218 -15.43 -0.09 15.72
CA GLU A 218 -14.41 0.97 15.80
C GLU A 218 -13.07 0.41 16.30
N ALA A 219 -13.08 -0.47 17.31
CA ALA A 219 -11.88 -1.14 17.80
C ALA A 219 -11.23 -2.01 16.71
N GLU A 220 -12.02 -2.77 15.95
CA GLU A 220 -11.55 -3.55 14.81
C GLU A 220 -10.99 -2.66 13.69
N LEU A 221 -11.57 -1.49 13.45
CA LEU A 221 -11.06 -0.52 12.48
C LEU A 221 -9.73 0.08 12.94
N LEU A 222 -9.58 0.40 14.23
CA LEU A 222 -8.30 0.86 14.79
C LEU A 222 -7.19 -0.18 14.67
N ASP A 223 -7.49 -1.46 14.88
CA ASP A 223 -6.53 -2.55 14.64
C ASP A 223 -6.10 -2.62 13.17
N LYS A 224 -7.05 -2.50 12.24
CA LYS A 224 -6.76 -2.47 10.80
C LYS A 224 -5.91 -1.26 10.41
N LEU A 225 -6.20 -0.08 10.96
CA LEU A 225 -5.41 1.14 10.75
C LEU A 225 -3.97 0.98 11.25
N LEU A 226 -3.80 0.45 12.47
CA LEU A 226 -2.49 0.18 13.05
C LEU A 226 -1.70 -0.79 12.17
N ALA A 227 -2.29 -1.94 11.81
CA ALA A 227 -1.63 -2.94 10.97
C ALA A 227 -1.28 -2.37 9.59
N PHE A 228 -2.18 -1.61 8.97
CA PHE A 228 -1.96 -0.98 7.68
C PHE A 228 -0.76 -0.01 7.73
N LYS A 229 -0.72 0.91 8.71
CA LYS A 229 0.37 1.88 8.87
C LYS A 229 1.73 1.21 9.14
N ILE A 230 1.75 0.17 9.97
CA ILE A 230 2.97 -0.62 10.21
C ILE A 230 3.44 -1.29 8.93
N ASN A 231 2.53 -1.88 8.14
CA ASN A 231 2.89 -2.52 6.87
C ASN A 231 3.42 -1.51 5.85
N GLU A 232 2.82 -0.32 5.76
CA GLU A 232 3.32 0.76 4.89
C GLU A 232 4.72 1.25 5.30
N SER A 233 4.98 1.33 6.60
CA SER A 233 6.30 1.68 7.13
C SER A 233 7.31 0.53 6.97
N GLY A 234 6.83 -0.72 6.99
CA GLY A 234 7.59 -1.95 6.87
C GLY A 234 7.44 -2.83 8.11
N TYR A 235 6.68 -3.91 7.99
CA TYR A 235 6.58 -4.94 9.03
C TYR A 235 7.94 -5.62 9.28
N GLN A 236 8.24 -5.96 10.54
CA GLN A 236 9.54 -6.49 10.98
C GLN A 236 10.73 -5.60 10.64
N THR A 237 10.53 -4.28 10.72
CA THR A 237 11.60 -3.29 10.54
C THR A 237 11.63 -2.28 11.69
N ARG A 238 12.73 -1.51 11.78
CA ARG A 238 12.84 -0.36 12.68
C ARG A 238 11.69 0.63 12.50
N ALA A 239 11.34 0.95 11.24
CA ALA A 239 10.22 1.85 10.93
C ALA A 239 8.87 1.32 11.43
N GLY A 240 8.60 0.02 11.27
CA GLY A 240 7.36 -0.59 11.79
C GLY A 240 7.22 -0.46 13.31
N ALA A 241 8.31 -0.64 14.07
CA ALA A 241 8.32 -0.47 15.52
C ALA A 241 8.07 0.98 15.94
N VAL A 242 8.73 1.93 15.25
CA VAL A 242 8.53 3.36 15.45
C VAL A 242 7.10 3.77 15.13
N GLU A 243 6.54 3.25 14.04
CA GLU A 243 5.17 3.56 13.61
C GLU A 243 4.14 3.08 14.63
N ALA A 244 4.31 1.89 15.21
CA ALA A 244 3.44 1.42 16.30
C ALA A 244 3.46 2.39 17.50
N ALA A 245 4.65 2.87 17.89
CA ALA A 245 4.79 3.83 18.99
C ALA A 245 4.19 5.22 18.64
N ARG A 246 4.41 5.70 17.40
CA ARG A 246 3.83 6.94 16.88
C ARG A 246 2.30 6.86 16.83
N PHE A 247 1.74 5.71 16.42
CA PHE A 247 0.30 5.49 16.36
C PHE A 247 -0.38 5.82 17.70
N LEU A 248 0.09 5.24 18.81
CA LEU A 248 -0.52 5.49 20.12
C LEU A 248 -0.25 6.89 20.67
N THR A 249 0.89 7.50 20.34
CA THR A 249 1.34 8.73 21.02
C THR A 249 1.09 10.01 20.23
N LEU A 250 0.93 9.91 18.91
CA LEU A 250 0.74 11.03 17.99
C LEU A 250 -0.62 10.97 17.29
N GLU A 251 -1.05 9.81 16.82
CA GLU A 251 -2.24 9.68 15.96
C GLU A 251 -3.51 9.32 16.72
N PHE A 252 -3.41 8.44 17.72
CA PHE A 252 -4.55 8.03 18.52
C PHE A 252 -5.12 9.25 19.30
N LYS A 253 -6.43 9.46 19.23
CA LYS A 253 -7.11 10.65 19.81
C LYS A 253 -6.95 10.78 21.32
N TYR A 254 -6.75 9.67 21.99
CA TYR A 254 -6.59 9.59 23.44
C TYR A 254 -5.17 9.16 23.79
N ARG A 255 -4.78 9.33 25.05
CA ARG A 255 -3.63 8.61 25.60
C ARG A 255 -4.08 7.34 26.30
N ILE A 256 -3.31 6.27 26.12
CA ILE A 256 -3.48 5.05 26.93
C ILE A 256 -2.99 5.35 28.35
N PRO A 257 -3.81 5.17 29.40
CA PRO A 257 -3.44 5.55 30.75
C PRO A 257 -2.27 4.71 31.28
N TYR A 258 -1.56 5.26 32.26
CA TYR A 258 -0.52 4.52 32.95
C TYR A 258 -1.18 3.61 33.98
N PHE A 259 -0.75 2.36 34.05
CA PHE A 259 -1.18 1.44 35.09
C PHE A 259 0.03 0.58 35.49
N TYR A 260 0.35 0.52 36.78
CA TYR A 260 1.39 -0.37 37.27
C TYR A 260 0.95 -1.82 37.03
N GLU A 261 1.75 -2.58 36.29
CA GLU A 261 1.45 -3.97 35.99
C GLU A 261 1.04 -4.75 37.25
N ASN A 262 -0.08 -5.48 37.17
CA ASN A 262 -0.40 -6.44 38.24
C ASN A 262 0.37 -7.75 38.06
N GLY A 263 0.90 -8.01 36.87
CA GLY A 263 1.63 -9.25 36.57
C GLY A 263 2.07 -9.32 35.11
N ARG A 264 2.70 -10.45 34.78
CA ARG A 264 3.20 -10.76 33.43
C ARG A 264 2.89 -12.21 33.09
N VAL A 265 2.78 -12.51 31.80
CA VAL A 265 2.78 -13.88 31.29
C VAL A 265 4.20 -14.42 31.15
N HIS A 266 5.06 -14.07 32.11
CA HIS A 266 6.48 -14.39 32.12
C HIS A 266 6.97 -14.55 33.58
N PRO A 267 7.94 -15.43 33.86
CA PRO A 267 8.44 -15.67 35.22
C PRO A 267 9.02 -14.45 35.94
N SER A 268 9.31 -13.36 35.21
CA SER A 268 9.77 -12.09 35.81
C SER A 268 8.65 -11.29 36.49
N GLY A 269 7.38 -11.64 36.27
CA GLY A 269 6.24 -10.94 36.86
C GLY A 269 5.96 -11.36 38.30
N VAL A 270 5.46 -10.43 39.11
CA VAL A 270 5.05 -10.70 40.51
C VAL A 270 3.84 -11.64 40.58
N HIS A 271 2.92 -11.51 39.62
CA HIS A 271 1.81 -12.43 39.39
C HIS A 271 1.80 -12.91 37.95
N PHE A 272 1.19 -14.06 37.72
CA PHE A 272 0.90 -14.54 36.37
C PHE A 272 -0.43 -13.93 35.91
N ALA A 273 -0.35 -12.83 35.15
CA ALA A 273 -1.50 -12.07 34.67
C ALA A 273 -1.25 -11.53 33.26
N ASP A 274 -2.31 -11.39 32.48
CA ASP A 274 -2.33 -10.90 31.11
C ASP A 274 -3.40 -9.80 31.00
N GLY A 275 -3.12 -8.74 30.25
CA GLY A 275 -4.06 -7.62 30.09
C GLY A 275 -4.19 -6.69 31.30
N GLU A 276 -3.31 -6.76 32.31
CA GLU A 276 -3.42 -5.98 33.55
C GLU A 276 -2.21 -5.04 33.77
N GLY A 277 -2.32 -3.81 33.25
CA GLY A 277 -1.20 -2.86 33.15
C GLY A 277 -0.21 -3.18 32.05
N ARG A 278 -0.47 -4.27 31.31
CA ARG A 278 0.30 -4.75 30.16
C ARG A 278 -0.65 -5.39 29.16
N TYR A 279 -0.28 -5.40 27.89
CA TYR A 279 -1.01 -6.14 26.86
C TYR A 279 -0.02 -6.65 25.81
N TYR A 280 0.61 -7.80 26.10
CA TYR A 280 1.64 -8.38 25.24
C TYR A 280 1.02 -9.16 24.07
N LYS A 281 0.25 -8.46 23.23
CA LYS A 281 -0.48 -9.00 22.08
C LYS A 281 -0.49 -7.99 20.93
N VAL A 282 -0.87 -8.46 19.74
CA VAL A 282 -1.09 -7.60 18.57
C VAL A 282 -2.48 -6.96 18.65
N GLY A 283 -2.58 -5.70 18.24
CA GLY A 283 -3.79 -4.90 18.28
C GLY A 283 -3.96 -4.12 19.58
N LEU A 284 -5.11 -3.45 19.69
CA LEU A 284 -5.45 -2.51 20.75
C LEU A 284 -6.47 -3.14 21.69
N TYR A 285 -6.26 -2.98 22.99
CA TYR A 285 -7.14 -3.56 24.01
C TYR A 285 -8.30 -2.61 24.34
N LEU A 286 -9.17 -2.35 23.36
CA LEU A 286 -10.20 -1.28 23.41
C LEU A 286 -11.65 -1.78 23.41
N ASP A 287 -11.90 -3.08 23.20
CA ASP A 287 -13.24 -3.68 23.21
C ASP A 287 -13.22 -5.05 23.92
N ASP A 288 -14.34 -5.40 24.55
CA ASP A 288 -14.47 -6.60 25.38
C ASP A 288 -14.27 -7.91 24.61
N SER A 289 -14.43 -7.92 23.28
CA SER A 289 -14.10 -9.09 22.45
C SER A 289 -12.63 -9.52 22.55
N LYS A 290 -11.73 -8.61 22.94
CA LYS A 290 -10.30 -8.92 23.17
C LYS A 290 -10.04 -9.68 24.46
N LYS A 291 -11.01 -9.77 25.37
CA LYS A 291 -10.86 -10.50 26.63
C LYS A 291 -10.75 -12.00 26.41
N ASP A 292 -11.30 -12.51 25.31
CA ASP A 292 -11.23 -13.94 24.95
C ASP A 292 -9.79 -14.40 24.68
N ASP A 293 -8.90 -13.46 24.33
CA ASP A 293 -7.48 -13.73 24.09
C ASP A 293 -6.63 -13.69 25.38
N ILE A 294 -7.21 -13.28 26.52
CA ILE A 294 -6.51 -13.17 27.80
C ILE A 294 -6.36 -14.55 28.44
N ILE A 295 -5.11 -14.97 28.66
CA ILE A 295 -4.83 -16.34 29.14
C ILE A 295 -4.71 -16.46 30.66
N ALA A 296 -4.56 -15.34 31.36
CA ALA A 296 -4.41 -15.29 32.80
C ALA A 296 -4.91 -13.95 33.35
N SER A 297 -5.55 -13.98 34.51
CA SER A 297 -6.04 -12.77 35.17
C SER A 297 -5.89 -12.91 36.68
N TYR A 298 -5.51 -11.82 37.33
CA TYR A 298 -5.40 -11.70 38.78
C TYR A 298 -6.46 -10.75 39.37
N ARG A 299 -6.70 -9.58 38.75
CA ARG A 299 -7.71 -8.59 39.16
C ARG A 299 -8.63 -8.12 38.03
N GLY A 300 -8.39 -8.55 36.79
CA GLY A 300 -9.17 -8.25 35.59
C GLY A 300 -9.92 -9.48 35.07
N PRO A 301 -10.01 -9.69 33.74
CA PRO A 301 -9.52 -8.82 32.67
C PRO A 301 -10.44 -7.63 32.42
N VAL A 302 -9.87 -6.45 32.20
CA VAL A 302 -10.61 -5.25 31.74
C VAL A 302 -9.82 -4.56 30.63
N ILE A 303 -10.51 -4.00 29.64
CA ILE A 303 -9.90 -3.25 28.54
C ILE A 303 -9.26 -1.94 29.03
N TRP A 304 -8.45 -1.30 28.18
CA TRP A 304 -7.86 0.00 28.49
C TRP A 304 -8.92 1.07 28.78
N GLY A 305 -8.60 1.97 29.73
CA GLY A 305 -9.51 3.00 30.23
C GLY A 305 -10.49 2.50 31.30
N CYS A 306 -10.79 1.20 31.35
CA CYS A 306 -11.73 0.65 32.33
C CYS A 306 -11.11 0.40 33.71
N PRO A 307 -11.91 0.48 34.80
CA PRO A 307 -11.40 0.44 36.16
C PRO A 307 -10.88 -0.95 36.58
N LEU A 308 -9.57 -1.06 36.76
CA LEU A 308 -8.86 -2.23 37.29
C LEU A 308 -8.38 -1.96 38.72
N THR A 309 -8.30 -3.01 39.55
CA THR A 309 -7.76 -2.88 40.92
C THR A 309 -6.24 -2.72 40.86
N ASN A 310 -5.74 -1.58 41.32
CA ASN A 310 -4.31 -1.30 41.47
C ASN A 310 -3.72 -2.00 42.70
N LEU A 311 -2.51 -2.54 42.55
CA LEU A 311 -1.78 -3.22 43.63
C LEU A 311 -0.53 -2.47 44.09
N GLU A 312 -0.08 -1.47 43.34
CA GLU A 312 1.17 -0.76 43.62
C GLU A 312 0.93 0.47 44.52
N PRO A 313 1.73 0.67 45.58
CA PRO A 313 1.70 1.89 46.38
C PRO A 313 2.58 2.99 45.76
N ALA A 314 1.95 3.98 45.11
CA ALA A 314 2.61 5.23 44.68
C ALA A 314 1.67 6.43 44.92
N PRO A 315 1.42 6.80 46.19
CA PRO A 315 0.41 7.77 46.57
C PRO A 315 0.68 9.18 46.01
N GLU A 316 1.92 9.55 45.74
CA GLU A 316 2.32 10.81 45.10
C GLU A 316 1.77 10.96 43.68
N TYR A 317 1.47 9.84 43.02
CA TYR A 317 0.79 9.79 41.72
C TYR A 317 -0.67 9.33 41.85
N GLY A 318 -1.17 9.24 43.08
CA GLY A 318 -2.53 8.82 43.41
C GLY A 318 -2.78 7.32 43.33
N TYR A 319 -1.74 6.48 43.22
CA TYR A 319 -1.88 5.02 43.22
C TYR A 319 -1.90 4.50 44.66
N ILE A 320 -3.09 4.09 45.09
CA ILE A 320 -3.34 3.54 46.41
C ILE A 320 -3.70 2.06 46.22
N VAL A 321 -3.12 1.19 47.03
CA VAL A 321 -3.38 -0.25 46.97
C VAL A 321 -4.89 -0.52 47.16
N GLY A 322 -5.47 -1.32 46.28
CA GLY A 322 -6.90 -1.66 46.28
C GLY A 322 -7.81 -0.64 45.59
N ALA A 323 -7.31 0.55 45.26
CA ALA A 323 -8.10 1.54 44.52
C ALA A 323 -8.31 1.12 43.06
N LYS A 324 -9.43 1.56 42.48
CA LYS A 324 -9.67 1.39 41.04
C LYS A 324 -8.96 2.47 40.24
N LYS A 325 -8.21 2.06 39.21
CA LYS A 325 -7.51 2.93 38.26
C LYS A 325 -7.81 2.47 36.83
N PRO A 326 -7.83 3.39 35.85
CA PRO A 326 -8.05 3.00 34.46
C PRO A 326 -6.90 2.12 33.98
N ASN A 327 -7.22 0.91 33.50
CA ASN A 327 -6.23 -0.01 32.99
C ASN A 327 -5.54 0.55 31.75
N GLY A 328 -4.28 0.17 31.53
CA GLY A 328 -3.47 0.72 30.45
C GLY A 328 -2.12 0.02 30.34
N LEU A 329 -1.06 0.80 30.16
CA LEU A 329 0.29 0.31 29.91
C LEU A 329 1.30 0.99 30.83
N ASP A 330 2.14 0.19 31.51
CA ASP A 330 3.39 0.67 32.12
C ASP A 330 4.43 0.99 31.04
N CYS A 331 5.61 1.51 31.44
CA CYS A 331 6.68 1.89 30.51
C CYS A 331 7.11 0.72 29.62
N SER A 332 7.42 -0.43 30.24
CA SER A 332 7.90 -1.60 29.51
C SER A 332 6.77 -2.33 28.79
N GLY A 333 5.55 -2.37 29.32
CA GLY A 333 4.39 -2.90 28.60
C GLY A 333 4.12 -2.12 27.32
N PHE A 334 4.28 -0.80 27.31
CA PHE A 334 4.17 0.03 26.11
C PHE A 334 5.22 -0.31 25.05
N ILE A 335 6.50 -0.42 25.44
CA ILE A 335 7.57 -0.76 24.49
C ILE A 335 7.41 -2.19 23.96
N SER A 336 7.08 -3.16 24.83
CA SER A 336 6.82 -4.54 24.40
C SER A 336 5.65 -4.60 23.44
N TRP A 337 4.57 -3.84 23.69
CA TRP A 337 3.43 -3.73 22.78
C TRP A 337 3.82 -3.16 21.41
N ALA A 338 4.60 -2.07 21.37
CA ALA A 338 5.02 -1.45 20.12
C ALA A 338 5.86 -2.42 19.27
N LEU A 339 6.84 -3.08 19.88
CA LEU A 339 7.69 -4.08 19.22
C LEU A 339 6.88 -5.30 18.75
N LYS A 340 5.93 -5.78 19.57
CA LYS A 340 5.07 -6.93 19.24
C LYS A 340 4.20 -6.66 18.02
N ASN A 341 3.60 -5.47 17.93
CA ASN A 341 2.78 -5.07 16.79
C ASN A 341 3.60 -4.91 15.50
N ALA A 342 4.87 -4.55 15.61
CA ALA A 342 5.79 -4.50 14.48
C ALA A 342 6.34 -5.88 14.06
N GLY A 343 5.92 -6.97 14.70
CA GLY A 343 6.29 -8.33 14.33
C GLY A 343 7.53 -8.88 15.02
N PHE A 344 8.04 -8.19 16.04
CA PHE A 344 9.12 -8.67 16.89
C PHE A 344 8.60 -9.43 18.11
N ASP A 345 9.47 -10.21 18.76
CA ASP A 345 9.18 -10.85 20.04
C ASP A 345 10.23 -10.43 21.08
N PRO A 346 10.06 -9.27 21.74
CA PRO A 346 10.95 -8.87 22.84
C PRO A 346 10.72 -9.70 24.11
N GLY A 347 9.62 -10.46 24.17
CA GLY A 347 9.10 -11.07 25.38
C GLY A 347 8.31 -10.08 26.25
N ASP A 348 7.54 -10.65 27.18
CA ASP A 348 6.82 -9.88 28.21
C ASP A 348 7.77 -9.54 29.37
N ILE A 349 8.72 -8.65 29.10
CA ILE A 349 9.88 -8.35 29.95
C ILE A 349 9.88 -6.90 30.46
N GLY A 350 10.71 -6.64 31.48
CA GLY A 350 10.76 -5.35 32.17
C GLY A 350 11.81 -4.37 31.63
N ALA A 351 11.71 -3.12 32.08
CA ALA A 351 12.58 -2.00 31.67
C ALA A 351 14.01 -2.02 32.26
N GLY A 352 14.32 -2.92 33.20
CA GLY A 352 15.51 -2.81 34.06
C GLY A 352 16.86 -2.91 33.36
N ASP A 353 17.93 -2.59 34.09
CA ASP A 353 19.34 -2.53 33.67
C ASP A 353 20.25 -3.46 34.50
N SER A 354 19.65 -4.40 35.23
CA SER A 354 20.32 -5.38 36.10
C SER A 354 21.05 -6.49 35.34
N ALA A 355 21.67 -7.41 36.08
CA ALA A 355 22.24 -8.64 35.54
C ALA A 355 21.18 -9.66 35.09
N TYR A 356 19.90 -9.45 35.40
CA TYR A 356 18.82 -10.34 34.97
C TYR A 356 18.72 -10.38 33.42
N PRO A 357 18.68 -11.57 32.80
CA PRO A 357 18.84 -11.68 31.35
C PRO A 357 17.62 -11.19 30.56
N TYR A 358 16.43 -11.19 31.16
CA TYR A 358 15.19 -10.84 30.48
C TYR A 358 14.79 -9.39 30.75
N GLN A 359 15.53 -8.46 30.14
CA GLN A 359 15.30 -7.02 30.26
C GLN A 359 15.47 -6.30 28.92
N MET A 360 14.72 -5.22 28.72
CA MET A 360 14.74 -4.48 27.46
C MET A 360 16.12 -3.87 27.14
N THR A 361 16.91 -3.58 28.17
CA THR A 361 18.31 -3.13 28.01
C THR A 361 19.23 -4.20 27.40
N LYS A 362 18.79 -5.46 27.30
CA LYS A 362 19.53 -6.55 26.64
C LYS A 362 19.15 -6.76 25.18
N LEU A 363 18.14 -6.03 24.67
CA LEU A 363 17.71 -6.15 23.27
C LEU A 363 18.75 -5.57 22.29
N GLY A 364 19.55 -4.61 22.73
CA GLY A 364 20.58 -3.95 21.93
C GLY A 364 21.82 -3.58 22.74
N GLU A 365 22.63 -2.69 22.18
CA GLU A 365 23.85 -2.22 22.85
C GLU A 365 23.52 -1.15 23.89
N PHE A 366 23.63 -1.49 25.17
CA PHE A 366 23.34 -0.57 26.27
C PHE A 366 24.55 0.33 26.58
N VAL A 367 24.44 1.62 26.29
CA VAL A 367 25.53 2.59 26.41
C VAL A 367 25.10 3.83 27.19
N SER A 368 26.04 4.43 27.92
CA SER A 368 25.79 5.67 28.66
C SER A 368 25.54 6.83 27.71
N LEU A 369 24.55 7.66 28.05
CA LEU A 369 24.18 8.82 27.27
C LEU A 369 25.14 9.99 27.58
N THR A 370 26.07 10.24 26.68
CA THR A 370 27.05 11.34 26.79
C THR A 370 26.80 12.45 25.77
N PRO A 371 27.30 13.68 25.99
CA PRO A 371 27.18 14.77 25.00
C PRO A 371 27.81 14.41 23.66
N GLU A 372 28.90 13.63 23.66
CA GLU A 372 29.58 13.17 22.46
C GLU A 372 28.69 12.19 21.69
N LEU A 373 28.05 11.24 22.38
CA LEU A 373 27.13 10.28 21.76
C LEU A 373 25.91 10.98 21.15
N ILE A 374 25.33 11.95 21.84
CA ILE A 374 24.18 12.73 21.34
C ILE A 374 24.55 13.48 20.05
N LYS A 375 25.78 13.97 19.94
CA LYS A 375 26.28 14.69 18.76
C LYS A 375 26.83 13.78 17.68
N SER A 376 27.04 12.49 17.93
CA SER A 376 27.74 11.61 17.00
C SER A 376 26.89 11.10 15.84
N GLY A 377 25.57 11.36 15.85
CA GLY A 377 24.63 10.80 14.87
C GLY A 377 24.42 9.28 14.99
N LYS A 378 24.87 8.66 16.10
CA LYS A 378 24.72 7.21 16.32
C LYS A 378 23.38 6.85 16.93
N ILE A 379 22.77 7.77 17.69
CA ILE A 379 21.42 7.60 18.22
C ILE A 379 20.44 7.80 17.07
N ARG A 380 19.55 6.83 16.86
CA ARG A 380 18.62 6.80 15.73
C ARG A 380 17.19 6.66 16.23
N THR A 381 16.25 7.12 15.42
CA THR A 381 14.83 6.85 15.61
C THR A 381 14.59 5.34 15.70
N GLY A 382 13.86 4.88 16.71
CA GLY A 382 13.66 3.47 17.06
C GLY A 382 14.60 2.93 18.13
N ASP A 383 15.67 3.64 18.50
CA ASP A 383 16.46 3.24 19.67
C ASP A 383 15.65 3.42 20.96
N LEU A 384 15.97 2.62 21.98
CA LEU A 384 15.33 2.75 23.29
C LEU A 384 16.17 3.66 24.19
N ILE A 385 15.53 4.45 25.04
CA ILE A 385 16.20 5.38 25.95
C ILE A 385 15.77 5.09 27.39
N ASN A 386 16.71 5.15 28.32
CA ASN A 386 16.55 4.55 29.65
C ASN A 386 17.13 5.42 30.78
N TYR A 387 16.49 5.32 31.93
CA TYR A 387 17.09 5.52 33.24
C TYR A 387 16.64 4.38 34.16
N TRP A 388 17.24 4.25 35.35
CA TRP A 388 16.90 3.16 36.26
C TRP A 388 15.39 3.08 36.55
N GLY A 389 14.77 1.96 36.16
CA GLY A 389 13.34 1.70 36.32
C GLY A 389 12.42 2.24 35.21
N HIS A 390 12.94 2.86 34.16
CA HIS A 390 12.13 3.42 33.06
C HIS A 390 12.74 3.21 31.68
N ILE A 391 11.88 3.05 30.68
CA ILE A 391 12.30 2.95 29.28
C ILE A 391 11.27 3.60 28.35
N GLY A 392 11.77 4.25 27.31
CA GLY A 392 11.00 4.83 26.22
C GLY A 392 11.60 4.48 24.87
N MET A 393 10.90 4.81 23.78
CA MET A 393 11.39 4.67 22.41
C MET A 393 11.58 6.06 21.80
N ILE A 394 12.71 6.29 21.14
CA ILE A 394 12.92 7.49 20.36
C ILE A 394 12.06 7.40 19.10
N ILE A 395 11.05 8.26 18.98
CA ILE A 395 10.11 8.29 17.85
C ILE A 395 10.36 9.44 16.88
N GLY A 396 11.30 10.33 17.21
CA GLY A 396 11.82 11.25 16.22
C GLY A 396 13.02 12.06 16.70
N ILE A 397 13.75 12.62 15.75
CA ILE A 397 14.94 13.43 15.97
C ILE A 397 14.92 14.59 14.97
N ASP A 398 14.94 15.82 15.47
CA ASP A 398 15.17 17.01 14.64
C ASP A 398 16.56 17.59 14.94
N GLU A 399 16.88 18.79 14.46
CA GLU A 399 18.18 19.44 14.66
C GLU A 399 18.51 19.61 16.16
N ASP A 400 17.52 20.01 16.97
CA ASP A 400 17.71 20.45 18.35
C ASP A 400 17.17 19.47 19.39
N ASN A 401 16.26 18.58 18.99
CA ASN A 401 15.43 17.79 19.90
C ASN A 401 15.44 16.30 19.55
N ILE A 402 15.14 15.51 20.58
CA ILE A 402 14.80 14.10 20.50
C ILE A 402 13.39 13.95 21.08
N TYR A 403 12.52 13.27 20.33
CA TYR A 403 11.15 12.98 20.72
C TYR A 403 11.07 11.53 21.19
N VAL A 404 10.57 11.33 22.40
CA VAL A 404 10.50 10.03 23.07
C VAL A 404 9.04 9.68 23.31
N ALA A 405 8.61 8.50 22.85
CA ALA A 405 7.37 7.88 23.24
C ALA A 405 7.60 7.09 24.54
N GLU A 406 6.86 7.43 25.59
CA GLU A 406 7.04 6.86 26.91
C GLU A 406 5.74 6.85 27.71
N SER A 407 5.62 5.90 28.65
CA SER A 407 4.50 5.81 29.60
C SER A 407 5.00 5.91 31.03
N LEU A 408 4.53 6.90 31.79
CA LEU A 408 4.91 7.14 33.18
C LEU A 408 3.72 7.59 34.03
N PRO A 409 3.75 7.38 35.36
CA PRO A 409 2.65 7.76 36.26
C PRO A 409 2.46 9.28 36.35
N ASN A 410 3.54 10.07 36.38
CA ASN A 410 3.48 11.54 36.34
C ASN A 410 3.02 12.08 34.98
N LEU A 411 3.18 11.30 33.90
CA LEU A 411 2.61 11.57 32.59
C LEU A 411 1.15 11.15 32.53
N GLY A 412 0.74 10.18 33.35
CA GLY A 412 -0.61 9.65 33.41
C GLY A 412 -0.95 8.79 32.20
N GLY A 413 0.05 8.24 31.51
CA GLY A 413 -0.10 7.39 30.33
C GLY A 413 1.00 7.54 29.29
N ALA A 414 0.83 6.79 28.20
CA ALA A 414 1.69 6.81 27.03
C ALA A 414 1.54 8.14 26.27
N VAL A 415 2.66 8.85 26.07
CA VAL A 415 2.70 10.15 25.40
C VAL A 415 3.98 10.30 24.59
N ALA A 416 3.97 11.21 23.62
CA ALA A 416 5.19 11.73 23.02
C ALA A 416 5.72 12.92 23.85
N LYS A 417 7.02 12.93 24.14
CA LYS A 417 7.70 14.01 24.86
C LYS A 417 8.88 14.52 24.09
N ARG A 418 9.01 15.85 24.02
CA ARG A 418 10.15 16.54 23.41
C ARG A 418 11.23 16.80 24.45
N TYR A 419 12.45 16.38 24.16
CA TYR A 419 13.63 16.64 24.95
C TYR A 419 14.67 17.38 24.10
N SER A 420 15.13 18.53 24.56
CA SER A 420 16.28 19.18 23.92
C SER A 420 17.52 18.30 24.07
N LYS A 421 18.30 18.17 23.00
CA LYS A 421 19.57 17.44 22.99
C LYS A 421 20.55 17.93 24.05
N THR A 422 20.46 19.20 24.48
CA THR A 422 21.32 19.73 25.54
C THR A 422 20.94 19.24 26.93
N ASN A 423 19.65 18.97 27.15
CA ASN A 423 19.08 18.75 28.49
C ASN A 423 18.55 17.31 28.69
N ILE A 424 18.48 16.48 27.65
CA ILE A 424 17.94 15.12 27.73
C ILE A 424 18.62 14.26 28.81
N ARG A 425 19.90 14.54 29.10
CA ARG A 425 20.69 13.86 30.14
C ARG A 425 20.24 14.17 31.58
N ASN A 426 19.40 15.19 31.77
CA ASN A 426 18.78 15.47 33.07
C ASN A 426 17.66 14.48 33.39
N THR A 427 17.19 13.74 32.38
CA THR A 427 16.11 12.75 32.51
C THR A 427 16.64 11.34 32.27
N PHE A 428 17.38 11.12 31.18
CA PHE A 428 17.85 9.80 30.78
C PHE A 428 19.35 9.66 30.98
N THR A 429 19.78 8.46 31.38
CA THR A 429 21.19 8.16 31.66
C THR A 429 21.83 7.27 30.59
N HIS A 430 21.02 6.50 29.86
CA HIS A 430 21.49 5.51 28.89
C HIS A 430 20.60 5.47 27.64
N VAL A 431 21.15 4.89 26.58
CA VAL A 431 20.44 4.50 25.36
C VAL A 431 20.75 3.04 25.06
N VAL A 432 19.77 2.31 24.54
CA VAL A 432 19.92 0.98 23.97
C VAL A 432 19.95 1.17 22.46
N LEU A 433 21.13 1.05 21.85
CA LEU A 433 21.25 1.13 20.39
C LEU A 433 20.70 -0.15 19.78
N MET A 434 19.66 -0.02 18.96
CA MET A 434 18.86 -1.15 18.49
C MET A 434 19.30 -1.68 17.11
N ASP A 435 20.44 -1.23 16.58
CA ASP A 435 20.91 -1.57 15.22
C ASP A 435 21.10 -3.08 14.98
N LYS A 436 21.40 -3.85 16.04
CA LYS A 436 21.52 -5.31 15.93
C LYS A 436 20.18 -6.03 16.10
N TYR A 437 19.22 -5.39 16.75
CA TYR A 437 17.88 -5.96 16.97
C TYR A 437 17.03 -5.83 15.72
N TYR A 438 17.10 -4.68 15.06
CA TYR A 438 16.43 -4.43 13.79
C TYR A 438 17.34 -4.87 12.64
N GLU A 439 16.95 -5.93 11.91
CA GLU A 439 17.72 -6.38 10.74
C GLU A 439 17.59 -5.42 9.54
N LYS A 440 16.50 -4.65 9.47
CA LYS A 440 16.17 -3.74 8.37
C LYS A 440 15.50 -2.47 8.90
N ASP A 441 15.74 -1.36 8.21
CA ASP A 441 15.17 -0.06 8.60
C ASP A 441 13.74 0.15 8.12
N GLY A 442 13.35 -0.39 6.95
CA GLY A 442 12.05 -0.10 6.34
C GLY A 442 11.99 1.34 5.78
N ASN A 443 10.79 1.91 5.69
CA ASN A 443 10.56 3.30 5.28
C ASN A 443 10.75 4.25 6.47
N LEU A 444 11.90 4.15 7.15
CA LEU A 444 12.18 4.92 8.36
C LEU A 444 12.33 6.41 8.05
N THR A 445 11.64 7.24 8.83
CA THR A 445 11.81 8.68 8.84
C THR A 445 12.22 9.16 10.22
N ASP A 446 13.09 10.17 10.29
CA ASP A 446 13.48 10.77 11.57
C ASP A 446 12.36 11.60 12.21
N MET A 447 11.44 12.14 11.42
CA MET A 447 10.25 12.83 11.90
C MET A 447 9.00 12.24 11.22
N TRP A 448 7.87 12.28 11.91
CA TRP A 448 6.58 11.90 11.32
C TRP A 448 6.17 12.93 10.25
N SER A 449 5.44 12.48 9.24
CA SER A 449 5.00 13.27 8.09
C SER A 449 3.51 13.15 7.86
#